data_AF-I7LDG6-F1
#
_entry.id   AF-I7LDG6-F1
#
_cell.length_a   1.000
_cell.length_b   1.000
_cell.length_c   1.000
_cell.angle_alpha   90.00
_cell.angle_beta   90.00
_cell.angle_gamma   90.00
#
_symmetry.space_group_name_H-M   'P 1'
#
loop_
_entity.id
_entity.type
_entity.pdbx_description
1 polymer ?
#
loop_
_entity_poly.entity_id
_entity_poly.type
_entity_poly.pdbx_seq_one_letter_code
_entity_poly.pdbx_strand_id
1 'polypeptide(L)'
;MKIKTIAISSLALLLAATPVVGTVTSTSSVQAASQKSSAKTLTVDSSKKSIEVYDINGKSSSMKVKSASLKYYGTKVINGEYTYKLAGGKYLPTSEVTSLNGKGILYIANNSALYQKSGKKIANKSLKRSQIVNYRGQIKPASASAYRFFVDSTGSKKVLTYTTIKGKRYYQVGKNQYIPVSKVSYINNYALLAKYQTVTLGKHNGSDNVPVYSAEGKVTKETLKAGSKVVVDRTKTVKVNGKTLILYGIKDKSGYVEMTDIAKLPNLAVITEK
;
A
#
# COMPACT_ATOMS: atom_id res chain seq x y z
N MET A 1 -26.05 29.87 -4.96
CA MET A 1 -26.05 29.85 -3.48
C MET A 1 -27.48 29.75 -2.99
N LYS A 2 -27.89 28.60 -2.43
CA LYS A 2 -29.10 28.47 -1.61
C LYS A 2 -28.86 27.36 -0.58
N ILE A 3 -28.57 27.79 0.65
CA ILE A 3 -28.59 26.96 1.85
C ILE A 3 -30.06 26.84 2.26
N LYS A 4 -30.51 25.63 2.59
CA LYS A 4 -31.74 25.44 3.35
C LYS A 4 -31.43 24.66 4.63
N THR A 5 -31.50 25.41 5.72
CA THR A 5 -31.55 24.98 7.12
C THR A 5 -32.83 24.20 7.38
N ILE A 6 -32.80 23.17 8.23
CA ILE A 6 -33.99 22.63 8.91
C ILE A 6 -33.71 22.56 10.41
N ALA A 7 -34.72 23.02 11.14
CA ALA A 7 -34.74 23.43 12.52
C ALA A 7 -34.85 22.29 13.53
N ILE A 8 -34.42 22.63 14.75
CA ILE A 8 -34.64 21.92 16.01
C ILE A 8 -36.06 22.27 16.49
N SER A 9 -36.82 21.28 16.97
CA SER A 9 -37.91 21.56 17.91
C SER A 9 -38.03 20.45 18.94
N SER A 10 -38.17 20.91 20.18
CA SER A 10 -38.22 20.25 21.46
C SER A 10 -39.58 19.60 21.75
N LEU A 11 -39.58 18.57 22.59
CA LEU A 11 -40.67 18.34 23.55
C LEU A 11 -40.11 17.67 24.80
N ALA A 12 -40.21 18.38 25.92
CA ALA A 12 -40.02 17.87 27.25
C ALA A 12 -41.37 17.41 27.80
N LEU A 13 -41.38 16.25 28.47
CA LEU A 13 -42.42 15.86 29.41
C LEU A 13 -41.70 15.23 30.61
N LEU A 14 -41.64 15.99 31.71
CA LEU A 14 -41.36 15.46 33.03
C LEU A 14 -42.61 14.74 33.53
N LEU A 15 -42.48 13.46 33.85
CA LEU A 15 -43.39 12.78 34.75
C LEU A 15 -42.54 12.20 35.89
N ALA A 16 -42.74 12.78 37.07
CA ALA A 16 -42.22 12.24 38.32
C ALA A 16 -42.96 10.94 38.64
N ALA A 17 -42.21 9.86 38.84
CA ALA A 17 -42.68 8.64 39.49
C ALA A 17 -41.67 8.27 40.56
N THR A 18 -42.15 8.13 41.79
CA THR A 18 -41.42 7.67 42.98
C THR A 18 -40.81 6.28 42.77
N PRO A 19 -39.65 5.95 43.36
CA PRO A 19 -39.08 4.61 43.23
C PRO A 19 -39.89 3.61 44.07
N VAL A 20 -40.54 2.64 43.42
CA VAL A 20 -40.89 1.37 44.06
C VAL A 20 -39.64 0.50 44.02
N VAL A 21 -39.08 0.19 45.19
CA VAL A 21 -38.00 -0.79 45.32
C VAL A 21 -38.61 -2.16 45.08
N GLY A 22 -38.54 -2.63 43.84
CA GLY A 22 -38.82 -4.00 43.45
C GLY A 22 -37.52 -4.65 42.99
N THR A 23 -37.07 -5.68 43.69
CA THR A 23 -35.95 -6.54 43.26
C THR A 23 -36.38 -7.33 42.03
N VAL A 24 -36.13 -6.79 40.84
CA VAL A 24 -36.27 -7.52 39.58
C VAL A 24 -34.91 -8.09 39.22
N THR A 25 -34.77 -9.40 39.35
CA THR A 25 -33.70 -10.18 38.74
C THR A 25 -33.69 -9.92 37.24
N SER A 26 -32.75 -9.11 36.77
CA SER A 26 -32.46 -8.94 35.36
C SER A 26 -31.85 -10.23 34.83
N THR A 27 -32.69 -11.12 34.30
CA THR A 27 -32.25 -12.07 33.28
C THR A 27 -31.95 -11.25 32.03
N SER A 28 -30.73 -10.74 31.94
CA SER A 28 -30.21 -10.25 30.66
C SER A 28 -30.19 -11.45 29.72
N SER A 29 -31.22 -11.60 28.91
CA SER A 29 -31.12 -12.41 27.71
C SER A 29 -30.01 -11.75 26.89
N VAL A 30 -28.85 -12.39 26.91
CA VAL A 30 -27.74 -12.03 26.03
C VAL A 30 -28.24 -12.36 24.63
N GLN A 31 -28.91 -11.41 23.99
CA GLN A 31 -28.97 -11.39 22.54
C GLN A 31 -27.52 -11.22 22.11
N ALA A 32 -26.88 -12.35 21.82
CA ALA A 32 -25.68 -12.39 21.03
C ALA A 32 -26.03 -11.60 19.77
N ALA A 33 -25.57 -10.36 19.70
CA ALA A 33 -25.44 -9.66 18.45
C ALA A 33 -24.56 -10.59 17.62
N SER A 34 -25.20 -11.36 16.74
CA SER A 34 -24.48 -12.08 15.71
C SER A 34 -23.74 -10.97 14.97
N GLN A 35 -22.44 -10.83 15.27
CA GLN A 35 -21.56 -10.16 14.35
C GLN A 35 -21.64 -11.04 13.12
N LYS A 36 -22.58 -10.70 12.23
CA LYS A 36 -22.68 -11.25 10.90
C LYS A 36 -21.32 -10.98 10.33
N SER A 37 -20.43 -11.98 10.39
CA SER A 37 -19.07 -11.83 9.91
C SER A 37 -19.25 -11.50 8.45
N SER A 38 -19.06 -10.23 8.10
CA SER A 38 -19.23 -9.75 6.74
C SER A 38 -18.45 -10.72 5.86
N ALA A 39 -19.14 -11.35 4.91
CA ALA A 39 -18.52 -12.38 4.09
C ALA A 39 -17.20 -11.85 3.56
N LYS A 40 -16.14 -12.65 3.73
CA LYS A 40 -14.79 -12.33 3.28
C LYS A 40 -14.81 -12.22 1.76
N THR A 41 -14.82 -10.98 1.25
CA THR A 41 -14.92 -10.70 -0.19
C THR A 41 -13.72 -9.94 -0.71
N LEU A 42 -13.38 -10.20 -1.96
CA LEU A 42 -12.38 -9.51 -2.75
C LEU A 42 -13.09 -8.92 -3.95
N THR A 43 -12.62 -7.78 -4.43
CA THR A 43 -13.03 -7.23 -5.72
C THR A 43 -11.90 -7.39 -6.71
N VAL A 44 -12.21 -7.78 -7.95
CA VAL A 44 -11.29 -7.81 -9.09
C VAL A 44 -11.70 -6.77 -10.12
N ASP A 45 -10.83 -6.47 -11.07
CA ASP A 45 -11.15 -5.55 -12.15
C ASP A 45 -12.20 -6.16 -13.11
N SER A 46 -13.40 -5.61 -13.10
CA SER A 46 -14.51 -6.06 -13.95
C SER A 46 -14.37 -5.70 -15.42
N SER A 47 -13.44 -4.81 -15.78
CA SER A 47 -13.14 -4.51 -17.19
C SER A 47 -12.39 -5.65 -17.89
N LYS A 48 -11.71 -6.51 -17.10
CA LYS A 48 -11.02 -7.68 -17.62
C LYS A 48 -12.01 -8.81 -17.94
N LYS A 49 -11.91 -9.40 -19.13
CA LYS A 49 -12.67 -10.63 -19.50
C LYS A 49 -12.28 -11.82 -18.61
N SER A 50 -11.02 -11.86 -18.18
CA SER A 50 -10.47 -12.90 -17.34
C SER A 50 -9.31 -12.39 -16.50
N ILE A 51 -9.05 -13.07 -15.39
CA ILE A 51 -7.95 -12.80 -14.46
C ILE A 51 -7.06 -14.04 -14.31
N GLU A 52 -5.80 -13.80 -13.97
CA GLU A 52 -4.88 -14.88 -13.61
C GLU A 52 -5.28 -15.53 -12.28
N VAL A 53 -5.21 -16.86 -12.22
CA VAL A 53 -5.31 -17.65 -11.00
C VAL A 53 -4.32 -18.80 -11.02
N TYR A 54 -3.92 -19.26 -9.85
CA TYR A 54 -3.07 -20.43 -9.67
C TYR A 54 -3.86 -21.64 -9.19
N ASP A 55 -3.40 -22.83 -9.56
CA ASP A 55 -3.69 -24.03 -8.79
C ASP A 55 -2.81 -24.11 -7.52
N ILE A 56 -2.97 -25.17 -6.74
CA ILE A 56 -2.22 -25.37 -5.48
C ILE A 56 -0.71 -25.55 -5.69
N ASN A 57 -0.29 -25.97 -6.88
CA ASN A 57 1.09 -26.25 -7.25
C ASN A 57 1.75 -25.03 -7.93
N GLY A 58 1.02 -23.94 -8.14
CA GLY A 58 1.52 -22.72 -8.76
C GLY A 58 1.42 -22.68 -10.27
N LYS A 59 0.72 -23.61 -10.91
CA LYS A 59 0.43 -23.52 -12.35
C LYS A 59 -0.59 -22.42 -12.61
N SER A 60 -0.25 -21.50 -13.49
CA SER A 60 -1.11 -20.39 -13.90
C SER A 60 -2.20 -20.85 -14.87
N SER A 61 -3.38 -20.26 -14.74
CA SER A 61 -4.51 -20.41 -15.65
C SER A 61 -5.38 -19.16 -15.64
N SER A 62 -6.24 -19.03 -16.64
CA SER A 62 -7.17 -17.91 -16.77
C SER A 62 -8.55 -18.25 -16.22
N MET A 63 -9.09 -17.40 -15.36
CA MET A 63 -10.46 -17.50 -14.84
C MET A 63 -11.32 -16.37 -15.40
N LYS A 64 -12.44 -16.70 -16.05
CA LYS A 64 -13.43 -15.72 -16.53
C LYS A 64 -14.00 -14.92 -15.35
N VAL A 65 -14.05 -13.60 -15.49
CA VAL A 65 -14.67 -12.71 -14.49
C VAL A 65 -16.18 -12.73 -14.70
N LYS A 66 -16.89 -13.55 -13.91
CA LYS A 66 -18.37 -13.58 -13.92
C LYS A 66 -18.99 -12.51 -13.02
N SER A 67 -18.26 -12.13 -11.98
CA SER A 67 -18.63 -11.09 -11.01
C SER A 67 -17.35 -10.42 -10.51
N ALA A 68 -17.40 -9.10 -10.32
CA ALA A 68 -16.31 -8.35 -9.73
C ALA A 68 -16.04 -8.78 -8.28
N SER A 69 -17.09 -9.19 -7.54
CA SER A 69 -16.98 -9.57 -6.14
C SER A 69 -16.89 -11.08 -5.98
N LEU A 70 -15.79 -11.54 -5.38
CA LEU A 70 -15.49 -12.95 -5.15
C LEU A 70 -15.40 -13.25 -3.66
N LYS A 71 -15.99 -14.37 -3.23
CA LYS A 71 -15.79 -14.91 -1.88
C LYS A 71 -14.46 -15.65 -1.81
N TYR A 72 -13.77 -15.55 -0.68
CA TYR A 72 -12.57 -16.33 -0.40
C TYR A 72 -12.64 -17.08 0.93
N TYR A 73 -11.92 -18.19 1.01
CA TYR A 73 -12.04 -19.18 2.09
C TYR A 73 -10.72 -19.40 2.86
N GLY A 74 -9.66 -18.72 2.46
CA GLY A 74 -8.36 -18.85 3.09
C GLY A 74 -7.29 -18.15 2.26
N THR A 75 -6.05 -18.26 2.70
CA THR A 75 -4.89 -17.63 2.06
C THR A 75 -3.72 -18.61 2.02
N LYS A 76 -2.91 -18.56 0.97
CA LYS A 76 -1.69 -19.36 0.84
C LYS A 76 -0.63 -18.57 0.06
N VAL A 77 0.64 -18.82 0.34
CA VAL A 77 1.73 -18.30 -0.51
C VAL A 77 1.99 -19.29 -1.62
N ILE A 78 1.92 -18.82 -2.87
CA ILE A 78 2.14 -19.60 -4.09
C ILE A 78 3.04 -18.75 -4.99
N ASN A 79 4.10 -19.33 -5.55
CA ASN A 79 5.10 -18.62 -6.38
C ASN A 79 5.67 -17.35 -5.72
N GLY A 80 5.79 -17.33 -4.38
CA GLY A 80 6.29 -16.18 -3.62
C GLY A 80 5.30 -15.02 -3.47
N GLU A 81 4.08 -15.14 -3.99
CA GLU A 81 2.97 -14.19 -3.84
C GLU A 81 1.92 -14.72 -2.85
N TYR A 82 1.33 -13.81 -2.08
CA TYR A 82 0.21 -14.08 -1.21
C TYR A 82 -1.06 -14.22 -2.07
N THR A 83 -1.80 -15.31 -1.87
CA THR A 83 -2.98 -15.62 -2.69
C THR A 83 -4.20 -15.90 -1.81
N TYR A 84 -5.39 -15.75 -2.41
CA TYR A 84 -6.67 -16.03 -1.77
C TYR A 84 -7.33 -17.26 -2.38
N LYS A 85 -7.65 -18.25 -1.53
CA LYS A 85 -8.33 -19.48 -1.95
C LYS A 85 -9.77 -19.16 -2.32
N LEU A 86 -10.11 -19.41 -3.58
CA LEU A 86 -11.46 -19.34 -4.13
C LEU A 86 -12.12 -20.72 -4.10
N ALA A 87 -13.37 -20.80 -4.54
CA ALA A 87 -14.05 -22.08 -4.78
C ALA A 87 -13.38 -22.86 -5.93
N GLY A 88 -13.51 -24.19 -5.93
CA GLY A 88 -12.98 -25.03 -7.01
C GLY A 88 -11.44 -25.14 -7.04
N GLY A 89 -10.76 -24.94 -5.91
CA GLY A 89 -9.32 -25.18 -5.78
C GLY A 89 -8.40 -24.12 -6.41
N LYS A 90 -8.97 -22.98 -6.82
CA LYS A 90 -8.22 -21.87 -7.44
C LYS A 90 -7.72 -20.88 -6.41
N TYR A 91 -6.60 -20.23 -6.71
CA TYR A 91 -5.94 -19.26 -5.85
C TYR A 91 -5.74 -17.96 -6.62
N LEU A 92 -6.33 -16.88 -6.12
CA LEU A 92 -6.25 -15.55 -6.72
C LEU A 92 -5.02 -14.80 -6.19
N PRO A 93 -4.03 -14.44 -7.02
CA PRO A 93 -2.94 -13.58 -6.60
C PRO A 93 -3.43 -12.20 -6.17
N THR A 94 -2.73 -11.59 -5.21
CA THR A 94 -3.07 -10.25 -4.72
C THR A 94 -2.99 -9.16 -5.78
N SER A 95 -2.14 -9.33 -6.79
CA SER A 95 -2.00 -8.44 -7.95
C SER A 95 -3.31 -8.26 -8.74
N GLU A 96 -4.23 -9.22 -8.68
CA GLU A 96 -5.54 -9.17 -9.36
C GLU A 96 -6.66 -8.54 -8.51
N VAL A 97 -6.38 -8.22 -7.24
CA VAL A 97 -7.38 -7.66 -6.32
C VAL A 97 -7.39 -6.13 -6.42
N THR A 98 -8.55 -5.51 -6.49
CA THR A 98 -8.74 -4.05 -6.50
C THR A 98 -9.25 -3.52 -5.16
N SER A 99 -9.99 -4.34 -4.42
CA SER A 99 -10.49 -4.01 -3.08
C SER A 99 -10.65 -5.25 -2.21
N LEU A 100 -10.60 -5.06 -0.89
CA LEU A 100 -10.85 -6.11 0.10
C LEU A 100 -12.04 -5.67 0.96
N ASN A 101 -13.07 -6.50 1.08
CA ASN A 101 -14.31 -6.20 1.80
C ASN A 101 -14.94 -4.84 1.41
N GLY A 102 -14.89 -4.50 0.11
CA GLY A 102 -15.42 -3.24 -0.44
C GLY A 102 -14.64 -1.99 -0.04
N LYS A 103 -13.42 -2.14 0.49
CA LYS A 103 -12.58 -1.04 0.98
C LYS A 103 -11.23 -1.03 0.27
N GLY A 104 -10.64 0.15 0.18
CA GLY A 104 -9.29 0.34 -0.35
C GLY A 104 -8.23 -0.49 0.39
N ILE A 105 -7.12 -0.74 -0.30
CA ILE A 105 -6.10 -1.70 0.12
C ILE A 105 -4.69 -1.11 0.08
N LEU A 106 -3.84 -1.62 0.96
CA LEU A 106 -2.39 -1.46 0.95
C LEU A 106 -1.73 -2.76 0.55
N TYR A 107 -0.72 -2.69 -0.29
CA TYR A 107 0.15 -3.82 -0.64
C TYR A 107 1.39 -3.82 0.22
N ILE A 108 1.65 -4.95 0.89
CA ILE A 108 2.78 -5.05 1.80
C ILE A 108 4.04 -5.44 1.03
N ALA A 109 4.99 -4.51 0.95
CA ALA A 109 6.25 -4.69 0.21
C ALA A 109 7.16 -5.74 0.87
N ASN A 110 7.16 -5.77 2.19
CA ASN A 110 8.06 -6.58 3.01
C ASN A 110 7.35 -6.99 4.30
N ASN A 111 7.71 -8.16 4.83
CA ASN A 111 7.25 -8.61 6.14
C ASN A 111 7.37 -7.46 7.17
N SER A 112 6.28 -7.20 7.90
CA SER A 112 6.23 -6.11 8.86
C SER A 112 5.46 -6.51 10.09
N ALA A 113 5.99 -6.15 11.25
CA ALA A 113 5.21 -6.11 12.47
C ALA A 113 4.13 -5.01 12.39
N LEU A 114 3.09 -5.17 13.19
CA LEU A 114 2.14 -4.10 13.49
C LEU A 114 2.54 -3.40 14.79
N TYR A 115 2.18 -2.13 14.88
CA TYR A 115 2.49 -1.26 16.03
C TYR A 115 1.20 -0.68 16.59
N GLN A 116 1.22 -0.39 17.88
CA GLN A 116 0.19 0.41 18.55
C GLN A 116 0.49 1.90 18.37
N LYS A 117 -0.47 2.77 18.70
CA LYS A 117 -0.29 4.23 18.67
C LYS A 117 0.85 4.72 19.58
N SER A 118 1.15 3.96 20.64
CA SER A 118 2.31 4.19 21.54
C SER A 118 3.66 3.88 20.89
N GLY A 119 3.68 3.22 19.72
CA GLY A 119 4.88 2.73 19.05
C GLY A 119 5.36 1.37 19.56
N LYS A 120 4.66 0.74 20.50
CA LYS A 120 4.96 -0.64 20.91
C LYS A 120 4.55 -1.62 19.81
N LYS A 121 5.44 -2.56 19.49
CA LYS A 121 5.14 -3.68 18.58
C LYS A 121 4.02 -4.53 19.16
N ILE A 122 3.07 -4.93 18.34
CA ILE A 122 2.00 -5.86 18.72
C ILE A 122 2.57 -7.27 18.60
N ALA A 123 2.62 -7.99 19.71
CA ALA A 123 3.12 -9.36 19.76
C ALA A 123 2.27 -10.29 18.87
N ASN A 124 2.92 -11.26 18.22
CA ASN A 124 2.29 -12.30 17.40
C ASN A 124 1.38 -11.78 16.27
N LYS A 125 1.52 -10.51 15.88
CA LYS A 125 0.81 -9.92 14.73
C LYS A 125 1.79 -9.28 13.77
N SER A 126 1.89 -9.88 12.59
CA SER A 126 2.70 -9.39 11.48
C SER A 126 1.96 -9.57 10.16
N LEU A 127 2.18 -8.65 9.23
CA LEU A 127 1.75 -8.78 7.85
C LEU A 127 2.91 -9.36 7.02
N LYS A 128 2.57 -10.23 6.09
CA LYS A 128 3.55 -10.89 5.21
C LYS A 128 3.74 -10.10 3.92
N ARG A 129 4.91 -10.25 3.28
CA ARG A 129 5.17 -9.72 1.94
C ARG A 129 4.05 -10.16 0.99
N SER A 130 3.67 -9.27 0.07
CA SER A 130 2.59 -9.42 -0.91
C SER A 130 1.17 -9.49 -0.33
N GLN A 131 0.99 -9.62 0.99
CA GLN A 131 -0.33 -9.51 1.60
C GLN A 131 -0.97 -8.15 1.29
N ILE A 132 -2.29 -8.13 1.14
CA ILE A 132 -3.09 -6.90 1.10
C ILE A 132 -3.90 -6.72 2.39
N VAL A 133 -4.08 -5.48 2.80
CA VAL A 133 -4.90 -5.12 3.98
C VAL A 133 -5.69 -3.86 3.72
N ASN A 134 -6.86 -3.72 4.37
CA ASN A 134 -7.57 -2.46 4.34
C ASN A 134 -6.84 -1.39 5.15
N TYR A 135 -6.81 -0.16 4.64
CA TYR A 135 -6.44 1.00 5.44
C TYR A 135 -7.69 1.68 6.04
N ARG A 136 -7.47 2.51 7.06
CA ARG A 136 -8.50 3.33 7.70
C ARG A 136 -8.34 4.84 7.47
N GLY A 137 -7.25 5.25 6.82
CA GLY A 137 -6.99 6.64 6.48
C GLY A 137 -7.85 7.14 5.31
N GLN A 138 -7.79 8.45 5.07
CA GLN A 138 -8.45 9.11 3.95
C GLN A 138 -7.43 9.38 2.83
N ILE A 139 -7.87 9.27 1.59
CA ILE A 139 -7.10 9.75 0.44
C ILE A 139 -7.41 11.24 0.24
N LYS A 140 -6.36 12.05 0.08
CA LYS A 140 -6.46 13.50 -0.15
C LYS A 140 -5.48 13.93 -1.26
N PRO A 141 -5.67 15.09 -1.89
CA PRO A 141 -4.66 15.69 -2.75
C PRO A 141 -3.31 15.81 -2.02
N ALA A 142 -2.21 15.54 -2.72
CA ALA A 142 -0.87 15.70 -2.17
C ALA A 142 -0.47 17.17 -2.16
N SER A 143 0.11 17.63 -1.05
CA SER A 143 0.82 18.92 -1.03
C SER A 143 2.12 18.81 -1.83
N ALA A 144 2.67 19.94 -2.29
CA ALA A 144 3.98 19.99 -2.95
C ALA A 144 5.13 19.46 -2.07
N SER A 145 4.97 19.49 -0.75
CA SER A 145 5.92 18.98 0.25
C SER A 145 5.71 17.50 0.62
N ALA A 146 4.69 16.83 0.07
CA ALA A 146 4.41 15.43 0.39
C ALA A 146 5.60 14.53 0.02
N TYR A 147 6.18 13.87 1.03
CA TYR A 147 7.30 12.96 0.84
C TYR A 147 6.89 11.58 0.30
N ARG A 148 5.66 11.16 0.60
CA ARG A 148 5.06 9.91 0.11
C ARG A 148 3.73 10.23 -0.55
N PHE A 149 3.57 9.80 -1.78
CA PHE A 149 2.37 10.04 -2.59
C PHE A 149 2.21 8.92 -3.61
N PHE A 150 1.05 8.81 -4.22
CA PHE A 150 0.83 8.00 -5.41
C PHE A 150 0.20 8.89 -6.48
N VAL A 151 0.32 8.47 -7.74
CA VAL A 151 -0.32 9.15 -8.87
C VAL A 151 -1.48 8.26 -9.31
N ASP A 152 -2.70 8.77 -9.25
CA ASP A 152 -3.88 8.01 -9.68
C ASP A 152 -4.01 7.97 -11.21
N SER A 153 -5.05 7.30 -11.71
CA SER A 153 -5.28 7.16 -13.16
C SER A 153 -5.54 8.49 -13.88
N THR A 154 -5.85 9.56 -13.15
CA THR A 154 -6.03 10.91 -13.72
C THR A 154 -4.72 11.69 -13.81
N GLY A 155 -3.61 11.13 -13.32
CA GLY A 155 -2.34 11.85 -13.17
C GLY A 155 -2.27 12.72 -11.91
N SER A 156 -3.29 12.68 -11.04
CA SER A 156 -3.33 13.49 -9.83
C SER A 156 -2.45 12.89 -8.73
N LYS A 157 -1.58 13.71 -8.12
CA LYS A 157 -0.82 13.31 -6.93
C LYS A 157 -1.74 13.26 -5.70
N LYS A 158 -1.78 12.11 -5.03
CA LYS A 158 -2.61 11.85 -3.84
C LYS A 158 -1.75 11.31 -2.69
N VAL A 159 -2.24 11.50 -1.47
CA VAL A 159 -1.67 10.90 -0.26
C VAL A 159 -2.74 10.13 0.49
N LEU A 160 -2.36 9.02 1.12
CA LEU A 160 -3.13 8.44 2.20
C LEU A 160 -2.69 9.09 3.51
N THR A 161 -3.65 9.54 4.32
CA THR A 161 -3.35 10.12 5.65
C THR A 161 -2.59 9.11 6.51
N TYR A 162 -1.54 9.57 7.18
CA TYR A 162 -0.70 8.78 8.07
C TYR A 162 -0.65 9.40 9.47
N THR A 163 -0.21 8.60 10.44
CA THR A 163 0.10 9.06 11.79
C THR A 163 1.61 9.02 12.00
N THR A 164 2.16 10.07 12.60
CA THR A 164 3.56 10.06 13.06
C THR A 164 3.62 9.48 14.47
N ILE A 165 4.40 8.42 14.64
CA ILE A 165 4.65 7.77 15.92
C ILE A 165 6.17 7.73 16.11
N LYS A 166 6.68 8.42 17.13
CA LYS A 166 8.13 8.52 17.41
C LYS A 166 8.97 8.90 16.17
N GLY A 167 8.54 9.96 15.46
CA GLY A 167 9.23 10.47 14.26
C GLY A 167 9.08 9.63 12.99
N LYS A 168 8.41 8.46 13.04
CA LYS A 168 8.18 7.60 11.88
C LYS A 168 6.71 7.66 11.44
N ARG A 169 6.47 7.58 10.13
CA ARG A 169 5.12 7.63 9.54
C ARG A 169 4.51 6.24 9.44
N TYR A 170 3.23 6.11 9.80
CA TYR A 170 2.48 4.86 9.76
C TYR A 170 1.09 5.02 9.14
N TYR A 171 0.64 4.01 8.40
CA TYR A 171 -0.76 3.87 8.01
C TYR A 171 -1.53 3.06 9.06
N GLN A 172 -2.75 3.49 9.36
CA GLN A 172 -3.64 2.73 10.22
C GLN A 172 -4.37 1.65 9.42
N VAL A 173 -4.27 0.40 9.86
CA VAL A 173 -4.87 -0.78 9.20
C VAL A 173 -5.93 -1.49 10.06
N GLY A 174 -6.07 -1.07 11.33
CA GLY A 174 -7.05 -1.62 12.27
C GLY A 174 -7.23 -0.71 13.49
N LYS A 175 -8.09 -1.11 14.43
CA LYS A 175 -8.23 -0.42 15.72
C LYS A 175 -6.89 -0.53 16.46
N ASN A 176 -6.23 0.60 16.70
CA ASN A 176 -4.90 0.68 17.31
C ASN A 176 -3.83 -0.20 16.63
N GLN A 177 -3.90 -0.36 15.30
CA GLN A 177 -2.96 -1.16 14.52
C GLN A 177 -2.39 -0.33 13.38
N TYR A 178 -1.07 -0.21 13.36
CA TYR A 178 -0.32 0.67 12.48
C TYR A 178 0.81 -0.09 11.79
N ILE A 179 0.98 0.13 10.49
CA ILE A 179 2.10 -0.38 9.69
C ILE A 179 3.00 0.78 9.25
N PRO A 180 4.34 0.65 9.33
CA PRO A 180 5.23 1.69 8.80
C PRO A 180 4.95 1.95 7.32
N VAL A 181 4.90 3.22 6.92
CA VAL A 181 4.70 3.60 5.51
C VAL A 181 5.79 3.00 4.60
N SER A 182 7.01 2.81 5.12
CA SER A 182 8.13 2.18 4.39
C SER A 182 7.97 0.69 4.10
N LYS A 183 6.91 0.05 4.62
CA LYS A 183 6.60 -1.37 4.40
C LYS A 183 5.46 -1.58 3.41
N VAL A 184 4.99 -0.50 2.77
CA VAL A 184 3.90 -0.51 1.80
C VAL A 184 4.44 -0.11 0.42
N SER A 185 4.09 -0.88 -0.61
CA SER A 185 4.51 -0.64 -1.99
C SER A 185 3.42 -0.01 -2.87
N TYR A 186 2.14 -0.32 -2.60
CA TYR A 186 1.02 0.23 -3.39
C TYR A 186 -0.16 0.60 -2.49
N ILE A 187 -0.95 1.56 -2.96
CA ILE A 187 -2.23 1.97 -2.39
C ILE A 187 -3.26 1.90 -3.53
N ASN A 188 -4.29 1.06 -3.37
CA ASN A 188 -5.31 0.84 -4.41
C ASN A 188 -4.70 0.59 -5.81
N ASN A 189 -3.70 -0.29 -5.90
CA ASN A 189 -2.97 -0.62 -7.14
C ASN A 189 -2.11 0.50 -7.74
N TYR A 190 -2.04 1.67 -7.12
CA TYR A 190 -1.08 2.72 -7.51
C TYR A 190 0.21 2.59 -6.70
N ALA A 191 1.34 2.63 -7.40
CA ALA A 191 2.66 2.58 -6.76
C ALA A 191 2.82 3.72 -5.77
N LEU A 192 3.25 3.39 -4.55
CA LEU A 192 3.57 4.38 -3.54
C LEU A 192 4.98 4.92 -3.80
N LEU A 193 5.03 6.19 -4.19
CA LEU A 193 6.24 6.90 -4.57
C LEU A 193 6.80 7.70 -3.41
N ALA A 194 8.12 7.88 -3.44
CA ALA A 194 8.88 8.80 -2.64
C ALA A 194 9.17 10.07 -3.46
N LYS A 195 9.13 11.25 -2.82
CA LYS A 195 9.63 12.49 -3.43
C LYS A 195 11.14 12.40 -3.72
N TYR A 196 11.87 11.73 -2.84
CA TYR A 196 13.28 11.39 -3.00
C TYR A 196 13.67 10.27 -2.03
N GLN A 197 14.84 9.69 -2.20
CA GLN A 197 15.41 8.72 -1.26
C GLN A 197 16.92 8.67 -1.38
N THR A 198 17.58 8.15 -0.35
CA THR A 198 19.03 7.91 -0.38
C THR A 198 19.30 6.48 -0.81
N VAL A 199 20.19 6.32 -1.80
CA VAL A 199 20.76 5.04 -2.24
C VAL A 199 22.25 5.00 -1.91
N THR A 200 22.80 3.80 -1.77
CA THR A 200 24.24 3.59 -1.63
C THR A 200 24.77 3.04 -2.95
N LEU A 201 25.82 3.64 -3.49
CA LEU A 201 26.45 3.19 -4.72
C LEU A 201 27.24 1.90 -4.50
N GLY A 202 27.11 0.97 -5.43
CA GLY A 202 27.91 -0.24 -5.57
C GLY A 202 29.12 0.01 -6.46
N LYS A 203 29.78 -1.07 -6.87
CA LYS A 203 30.90 -1.03 -7.80
C LYS A 203 30.39 -1.13 -9.24
N HIS A 204 30.93 -0.29 -10.13
CA HIS A 204 30.65 -0.36 -11.55
C HIS A 204 31.64 -1.30 -12.21
N ASN A 205 31.20 -2.46 -12.71
CA ASN A 205 32.07 -3.48 -13.33
C ASN A 205 33.30 -3.83 -12.45
N GLY A 206 33.12 -3.89 -11.13
CA GLY A 206 34.18 -4.17 -10.15
C GLY A 206 35.06 -2.97 -9.76
N SER A 207 34.88 -1.81 -10.41
CA SER A 207 35.57 -0.55 -10.11
C SER A 207 34.85 0.26 -9.04
N ASP A 208 35.63 1.00 -8.23
CA ASP A 208 35.09 1.98 -7.28
C ASP A 208 34.64 3.28 -7.96
N ASN A 209 34.99 3.48 -9.24
CA ASN A 209 34.56 4.63 -10.03
C ASN A 209 33.21 4.32 -10.69
N VAL A 210 32.16 4.94 -10.19
CA VAL A 210 30.78 4.81 -10.69
C VAL A 210 30.48 5.94 -11.67
N PRO A 211 30.19 5.64 -12.95
CA PRO A 211 29.90 6.67 -13.94
C PRO A 211 28.59 7.39 -13.65
N VAL A 212 28.55 8.70 -13.93
CA VAL A 212 27.31 9.47 -14.01
C VAL A 212 26.86 9.51 -15.45
N TYR A 213 25.58 9.22 -15.70
CA TYR A 213 24.95 9.21 -17.00
C TYR A 213 24.13 10.48 -17.26
N SER A 214 23.99 10.86 -18.52
CA SER A 214 23.00 11.84 -18.96
C SER A 214 21.59 11.25 -18.99
N ALA A 215 20.57 12.08 -19.24
CA ALA A 215 19.19 11.64 -19.37
C ALA A 215 18.93 10.73 -20.60
N GLU A 216 19.90 10.63 -21.50
CA GLU A 216 19.88 9.75 -22.69
C GLU A 216 20.67 8.46 -22.47
N GLY A 217 21.26 8.26 -21.28
CA GLY A 217 22.07 7.11 -20.95
C GLY A 217 23.50 7.16 -21.50
N LYS A 218 24.01 8.34 -21.83
CA LYS A 218 25.42 8.54 -22.21
C LYS A 218 26.26 8.78 -20.96
N VAL A 219 27.41 8.12 -20.85
CA VAL A 219 28.37 8.37 -19.77
C VAL A 219 28.89 9.80 -19.87
N THR A 220 28.90 10.52 -18.75
CA THR A 220 29.45 11.87 -18.64
C THR A 220 30.91 11.83 -18.15
N LYS A 221 31.55 12.99 -18.00
CA LYS A 221 32.89 13.08 -17.39
C LYS A 221 32.86 12.96 -15.86
N GLU A 222 31.70 13.08 -15.22
CA GLU A 222 31.56 12.98 -13.77
C GLU A 222 31.55 11.51 -13.34
N THR A 223 32.28 11.21 -12.27
CA THR A 223 32.26 9.91 -11.60
C THR A 223 32.00 10.12 -10.11
N LEU A 224 31.36 9.12 -9.51
CA LEU A 224 31.13 9.02 -8.08
C LEU A 224 31.89 7.82 -7.52
N LYS A 225 32.04 7.75 -6.21
CA LYS A 225 32.74 6.65 -5.55
C LYS A 225 31.77 5.59 -5.02
N ALA A 226 32.07 4.31 -5.24
CA ALA A 226 31.38 3.20 -4.60
C ALA A 226 31.34 3.39 -3.07
N GLY A 227 30.23 2.98 -2.44
CA GLY A 227 29.94 3.22 -1.03
C GLY A 227 29.38 4.60 -0.69
N SER A 228 29.44 5.57 -1.62
CA SER A 228 28.84 6.89 -1.41
C SER A 228 27.32 6.82 -1.30
N LYS A 229 26.75 7.71 -0.50
CA LYS A 229 25.30 7.90 -0.39
C LYS A 229 24.85 9.02 -1.31
N VAL A 230 23.90 8.72 -2.19
CA VAL A 230 23.37 9.67 -3.17
C VAL A 230 21.86 9.80 -2.96
N VAL A 231 21.36 11.03 -3.00
CA VAL A 231 19.91 11.27 -2.98
C VAL A 231 19.39 11.24 -4.41
N VAL A 232 18.39 10.41 -4.67
CA VAL A 232 17.74 10.26 -5.98
C VAL A 232 16.26 10.60 -5.86
N ASP A 233 15.70 11.29 -6.86
CA ASP A 233 14.33 11.80 -6.84
C ASP A 233 13.49 11.40 -8.06
N ARG A 234 14.12 10.73 -9.02
CA ARG A 234 13.49 10.32 -10.28
C ARG A 234 14.12 9.06 -10.86
N THR A 235 13.39 8.39 -11.72
CA THR A 235 13.90 7.29 -12.55
C THR A 235 13.60 7.53 -14.02
N LYS A 236 14.46 7.04 -14.91
CA LYS A 236 14.25 7.09 -16.36
C LYS A 236 14.70 5.77 -16.99
N THR A 237 13.91 5.26 -17.92
CA THR A 237 14.29 4.05 -18.68
C THR A 237 14.67 4.46 -20.08
N VAL A 238 15.87 4.11 -20.52
CA VAL A 238 16.40 4.46 -21.85
C VAL A 238 16.92 3.22 -22.56
N LYS A 239 16.87 3.23 -23.89
CA LYS A 239 17.49 2.20 -24.73
C LYS A 239 18.77 2.77 -25.36
N VAL A 240 19.91 2.13 -25.07
CA VAL A 240 21.22 2.51 -25.60
C VAL A 240 21.84 1.26 -26.21
N ASN A 241 22.14 1.28 -27.51
CA ASN A 241 22.78 0.17 -28.22
C ASN A 241 22.09 -1.19 -28.00
N GLY A 242 20.75 -1.21 -28.07
CA GLY A 242 19.95 -2.42 -27.85
C GLY A 242 19.81 -2.85 -26.39
N LYS A 243 20.49 -2.20 -25.43
CA LYS A 243 20.37 -2.46 -23.99
C LYS A 243 19.40 -1.49 -23.34
N THR A 244 18.61 -1.98 -22.40
CA THR A 244 17.71 -1.15 -21.57
C THR A 244 18.43 -0.77 -20.28
N LEU A 245 18.62 0.53 -20.05
CA LEU A 245 19.16 1.06 -18.81
C LEU A 245 18.02 1.62 -17.96
N ILE A 246 18.06 1.33 -16.66
CA ILE A 246 17.21 1.98 -15.67
C ILE A 246 18.09 2.95 -14.90
N LEU A 247 17.85 4.23 -15.08
CA LEU A 247 18.63 5.32 -14.52
C LEU A 247 17.90 5.94 -13.33
N TYR A 248 18.63 6.23 -12.26
CA TYR A 248 18.16 6.98 -11.10
C TYR A 248 18.78 8.37 -11.11
N GLY A 249 17.94 9.40 -11.28
CA GLY A 249 18.41 10.79 -11.35
C GLY A 249 18.84 11.29 -9.99
N ILE A 250 20.00 11.94 -9.95
CA ILE A 250 20.57 12.53 -8.75
C ILE A 250 19.79 13.81 -8.45
N LYS A 251 19.30 13.94 -7.22
CA LYS A 251 18.51 15.09 -6.79
C LYS A 251 19.31 16.38 -6.99
N ASP A 252 18.64 17.41 -7.51
CA ASP A 252 19.20 18.74 -7.78
C ASP A 252 20.37 18.75 -8.80
N LYS A 253 20.56 17.66 -9.56
CA LYS A 253 21.54 17.55 -10.65
C LYS A 253 20.88 16.97 -11.90
N SER A 254 21.45 17.23 -13.08
CA SER A 254 21.02 16.63 -14.35
C SER A 254 21.57 15.21 -14.58
N GLY A 255 22.49 14.75 -13.73
CA GLY A 255 23.12 13.42 -13.83
C GLY A 255 22.29 12.29 -13.23
N TYR A 256 22.58 11.07 -13.67
CA TYR A 256 21.93 9.84 -13.24
C TYR A 256 22.97 8.77 -12.87
N VAL A 257 22.58 7.83 -12.01
CA VAL A 257 23.32 6.58 -11.78
C VAL A 257 22.53 5.39 -12.31
N GLU A 258 23.20 4.38 -12.86
CA GLU A 258 22.51 3.19 -13.35
C GLU A 258 22.05 2.31 -12.17
N MET A 259 20.92 1.65 -12.32
CA MET A 259 20.36 0.73 -11.32
C MET A 259 21.34 -0.38 -10.91
N THR A 260 22.14 -0.89 -11.84
CA THR A 260 23.14 -1.93 -11.61
C THR A 260 24.31 -1.45 -10.74
N ASP A 261 24.56 -0.14 -10.72
CA ASP A 261 25.56 0.52 -9.89
C ASP A 261 25.03 0.88 -8.49
N ILE A 262 23.82 0.46 -8.13
CA ILE A 262 23.25 0.67 -6.79
C ILE A 262 23.46 -0.61 -5.96
N ALA A 263 24.25 -0.52 -4.89
CA ALA A 263 24.62 -1.68 -4.05
C ALA A 263 23.41 -2.42 -3.47
N LYS A 264 22.35 -1.66 -3.15
CA LYS A 264 21.09 -2.22 -2.68
C LYS A 264 19.95 -1.40 -3.24
N LEU A 265 19.10 -2.05 -4.03
CA LEU A 265 17.97 -1.39 -4.64
C LEU A 265 17.10 -0.69 -3.60
N PRO A 266 16.64 0.53 -3.90
CA PRO A 266 15.79 1.25 -3.00
C PRO A 266 14.49 0.50 -2.73
N ASN A 267 14.03 0.54 -1.48
CA ASN A 267 12.75 -0.05 -1.11
C ASN A 267 11.54 0.78 -1.53
N LEU A 268 11.77 1.96 -2.12
CA LEU A 268 10.74 2.93 -2.46
C LEU A 268 10.90 3.28 -3.93
N ALA A 269 9.80 3.34 -4.66
CA ALA A 269 9.83 3.91 -5.99
C ALA A 269 9.95 5.44 -5.88
N VAL A 270 10.58 6.08 -6.86
CA VAL A 270 10.52 7.54 -7.10
C VAL A 270 9.76 7.78 -8.41
N ILE A 271 9.53 9.04 -8.78
CA ILE A 271 8.75 9.35 -9.97
C ILE A 271 9.51 8.96 -11.25
N THR A 272 8.81 8.31 -12.18
CA THR A 272 9.38 8.03 -13.51
C THR A 272 9.22 9.24 -14.40
N GLU A 273 10.34 9.74 -14.92
CA GLU A 273 10.35 10.72 -16.01
C GLU A 273 9.89 10.04 -17.29
N LYS A 274 9.07 10.78 -18.05
CA LYS A 274 8.62 10.36 -19.38
C LYS A 274 9.69 10.70 -20.41
#